data_AF-A0A150RKK4-F1
#
_entry.id   AF-A0A150RKK4-F1
#
_cell.length_a   1.000
_cell.length_b   1.000
_cell.length_c   1.000
_cell.angle_alpha   90.00
_cell.angle_beta   90.00
_cell.angle_gamma   90.00
#
_symmetry.space_group_name_H-M   'P 1'
#
loop_
_entity.id
_entity.type
_entity.pdbx_description
1 polymer ?
#
loop_
_entity_poly.entity_id
_entity_poly.type
_entity_poly.pdbx_seq_one_letter_code
_entity_poly.pdbx_strand_id
1 'polypeptide(L)'
;DQVAWKDMTFEERTAYMTTVVMPRMKEVFVAYDAKYETFDCTTCHGDDAVERAYAMPSPAIAPLPASEEGFLEWVGDPEHPERQEWTDFMFNEVVPAMADLLQVPRFDPTTMTGEFSCNNCHTLEEIEP
;
A
#
# COMPACT_ATOMS: atom_id res chain seq x y z
N ASP A 1 -0.88 13.65 24.03
CA ASP A 1 -0.57 13.91 22.62
C ASP A 1 0.02 12.67 22.00
N GLN A 2 -0.50 12.27 20.84
CA GLN A 2 0.06 11.16 20.07
C GLN A 2 1.29 11.67 19.32
N VAL A 3 2.41 10.95 19.40
CA VAL A 3 3.61 11.25 18.62
C VAL A 3 3.26 11.13 17.13
N ALA A 4 3.65 12.11 16.32
CA ALA A 4 3.41 12.05 14.87
C ALA A 4 4.22 10.87 14.28
N TRP A 5 3.65 10.17 13.30
CA TRP A 5 4.27 8.97 12.71
C TRP A 5 5.75 9.16 12.31
N LYS A 6 6.06 10.31 11.72
CA LYS A 6 7.42 10.67 11.30
C LYS A 6 8.42 10.75 12.46
N ASP A 7 7.94 11.03 13.67
CA ASP A 7 8.74 11.24 14.88
C ASP A 7 8.75 9.99 15.78
N MET A 8 7.99 8.94 15.43
CA MET A 8 7.96 7.67 16.17
C MET A 8 9.26 6.87 15.99
N THR A 9 9.71 6.26 17.08
CA THR A 9 10.73 5.21 17.09
C THR A 9 10.21 3.92 16.42
N PHE A 10 11.11 2.97 16.14
CA PHE A 10 10.72 1.67 15.57
C PHE A 10 9.72 0.91 16.45
N GLU A 11 9.91 0.93 17.78
CA GLU A 11 9.01 0.27 18.73
C GLU A 11 7.63 0.94 18.72
N GLU A 12 7.57 2.27 18.74
CA GLU A 12 6.31 3.02 18.64
C GLU A 12 5.60 2.78 17.31
N ARG A 13 6.33 2.73 16.19
CA ARG A 13 5.76 2.38 14.88
C ARG A 13 5.19 0.97 14.87
N THR A 14 5.90 0.00 15.46
CA THR A 14 5.43 -1.38 15.55
C THR A 14 4.14 -1.47 16.39
N ALA A 15 4.11 -0.78 17.53
CA ALA A 15 2.91 -0.71 18.37
C ALA A 15 1.75 -0.03 17.65
N TYR A 16 1.99 1.09 16.94
CA TYR A 16 0.99 1.81 16.18
C TYR A 16 0.44 0.98 15.01
N MET A 17 1.33 0.33 14.26
CA MET A 17 0.96 -0.59 13.18
C MET A 17 0.08 -1.72 13.69
N THR A 18 0.43 -2.31 14.84
CA THR A 18 -0.31 -3.44 15.42
C THR A 18 -1.67 -3.03 15.98
N THR A 19 -1.76 -1.86 16.63
CA THR A 19 -2.95 -1.49 17.41
C THR A 19 -3.90 -0.54 16.70
N VAL A 20 -3.42 0.17 15.67
CA VAL A 20 -4.22 1.16 14.94
C VAL A 20 -4.33 0.81 13.46
N VAL A 21 -3.20 0.61 12.77
CA VAL A 21 -3.21 0.40 11.31
C VAL A 21 -3.79 -0.97 10.95
N MET A 22 -3.28 -2.04 11.54
CA MET A 22 -3.67 -3.41 11.18
C MET A 22 -5.17 -3.68 11.40
N PRO A 23 -5.80 -3.29 12.52
CA PRO A 23 -7.25 -3.45 12.68
C PRO A 23 -8.04 -2.67 11.63
N ARG A 24 -7.65 -1.42 11.36
CA ARG A 24 -8.33 -0.57 10.37
C ARG A 24 -8.19 -1.12 8.96
N MET A 25 -6.98 -1.56 8.58
CA MET A 25 -6.75 -2.12 7.25
C MET A 25 -7.41 -3.49 7.09
N LYS A 26 -7.43 -4.31 8.14
CA LYS A 26 -8.21 -5.55 8.11
C LYS A 26 -9.68 -5.30 7.82
N GLU A 27 -10.31 -4.30 8.44
CA GLU A 27 -11.70 -3.93 8.12
C GLU A 27 -11.87 -3.54 6.65
N VAL A 28 -10.98 -2.71 6.12
CA VAL A 28 -11.02 -2.26 4.70
C VAL A 28 -10.86 -3.44 3.74
N PHE A 29 -9.89 -4.32 3.98
CA PHE A 29 -9.64 -5.48 3.12
C PHE A 29 -10.74 -6.55 3.23
N VAL A 30 -11.25 -6.83 4.43
CA VAL A 30 -12.36 -7.79 4.62
C VAL A 30 -13.66 -7.26 3.99
N ALA A 31 -13.91 -5.95 4.03
CA ALA A 31 -15.06 -5.35 3.37
C ALA A 31 -15.00 -5.48 1.85
N TYR A 32 -13.79 -5.48 1.27
CA TYR A 32 -13.57 -5.76 -0.14
C TYR A 32 -13.74 -7.25 -0.47
N ASP A 33 -13.08 -8.13 0.28
CA ASP A 33 -13.15 -9.58 0.07
C ASP A 33 -12.90 -10.34 1.38
N ALA A 34 -13.85 -11.22 1.75
CA ALA A 34 -13.79 -12.01 2.98
C ALA A 34 -12.54 -12.91 3.06
N LYS A 35 -11.84 -13.20 1.94
CA LYS A 35 -10.57 -13.93 1.98
C LYS A 35 -9.51 -13.27 2.86
N TYR A 36 -9.63 -11.96 3.11
CA TYR A 36 -8.73 -11.21 3.99
C TYR A 36 -9.10 -11.30 5.48
N GLU A 37 -9.96 -12.24 5.90
CA GLU A 37 -10.20 -12.53 7.32
C GLU A 37 -8.91 -12.89 8.09
N THR A 38 -7.89 -13.40 7.39
CA THR A 38 -6.56 -13.68 7.93
C THR A 38 -5.56 -12.53 7.76
N PHE A 39 -6.03 -11.31 7.46
CA PHE A 39 -5.16 -10.13 7.30
C PHE A 39 -4.24 -9.94 8.51
N ASP A 40 -2.95 -9.77 8.23
CA ASP A 40 -1.86 -9.64 9.19
C ASP A 40 -0.69 -8.82 8.61
N CYS A 41 0.44 -8.81 9.32
CA CYS A 41 1.63 -8.07 8.90
C CYS A 41 2.19 -8.53 7.55
N THR A 42 2.12 -9.82 7.22
CA THR A 42 2.76 -10.37 6.00
C THR A 42 1.98 -10.01 4.75
N THR A 43 0.68 -9.71 4.89
CA THR A 43 -0.18 -9.24 3.79
C THR A 43 0.41 -8.03 3.06
N CYS A 44 1.11 -7.14 3.78
CA CYS A 44 1.79 -5.99 3.18
C CYS A 44 3.31 -6.12 3.19
N HIS A 45 3.89 -6.63 4.28
CA HIS A 45 5.33 -6.63 4.45
C HIS A 45 6.03 -7.87 3.85
N GLY A 46 5.30 -8.92 3.53
CA GLY A 46 5.82 -10.20 3.04
C GLY A 46 6.16 -11.19 4.16
N ASP A 47 6.43 -12.44 3.80
CA ASP A 47 6.84 -13.48 4.77
C ASP A 47 8.21 -13.20 5.39
N ASP A 48 9.06 -12.42 4.70
CA ASP A 48 10.38 -11.96 5.14
C ASP A 48 10.32 -10.65 5.95
N ALA A 49 9.13 -10.21 6.38
CA ALA A 49 8.91 -8.95 7.06
C ALA A 49 9.84 -8.75 8.27
N VAL A 50 10.01 -9.77 9.12
CA VAL A 50 10.89 -9.67 10.29
C VAL A 50 12.36 -9.47 9.89
N GLU A 51 12.82 -10.18 8.86
CA GLU A 51 14.19 -10.13 8.36
C GLU A 51 14.51 -8.75 7.75
N ARG A 52 13.51 -8.15 7.10
CA ARG A 52 13.59 -6.81 6.51
C ARG A 52 13.16 -5.69 7.45
N ALA A 53 12.96 -5.97 8.74
CA ALA A 53 12.47 -5.00 9.73
C ALA A 53 11.20 -4.24 9.24
N TYR A 54 10.30 -4.96 8.57
CA TYR A 54 9.04 -4.47 8.01
C TYR A 54 9.22 -3.34 6.99
N ALA A 55 10.37 -3.28 6.31
CA ALA A 55 10.65 -2.26 5.31
C ALA A 55 9.70 -2.35 4.11
N MET A 56 9.25 -1.18 3.65
CA MET A 56 8.49 -0.99 2.41
C MET A 56 9.28 -0.11 1.43
N PRO A 57 9.13 -0.29 0.11
CA PRO A 57 8.24 -1.24 -0.57
C PRO A 57 8.62 -2.71 -0.32
N SER A 58 7.64 -3.61 -0.43
CA SER A 58 7.85 -5.05 -0.22
C SER A 58 7.92 -5.79 -1.56
N PRO A 59 8.92 -6.67 -1.76
CA PRO A 59 9.00 -7.52 -2.95
C PRO A 59 7.91 -8.61 -2.96
N ALA A 60 7.21 -8.82 -1.85
CA ALA A 60 6.06 -9.73 -1.78
C ALA A 60 4.79 -9.11 -2.40
N ILE A 61 4.77 -7.79 -2.61
CA ILE A 61 3.70 -7.11 -3.32
C ILE A 61 4.10 -7.03 -4.80
N ALA A 62 3.16 -7.36 -5.69
CA ALA A 62 3.37 -7.30 -7.12
C ALA A 62 3.95 -5.94 -7.55
N PRO A 63 5.05 -5.93 -8.32
CA PRO A 63 5.59 -4.69 -8.88
C PRO A 63 4.59 -4.02 -9.82
N LEU A 64 4.71 -2.70 -9.97
CA LEU A 64 3.91 -1.92 -10.89
C LEU A 64 4.77 -1.34 -12.01
N PRO A 65 4.23 -1.15 -13.23
CA PRO A 65 4.93 -0.42 -14.27
C PRO A 65 5.35 0.99 -13.81
N ALA A 66 6.57 1.41 -14.15
CA ALA A 66 7.10 2.72 -13.74
C ALA A 66 6.52 3.92 -14.51
N SER A 67 5.91 3.69 -15.68
CA SER A 67 5.32 4.76 -16.51
C SER A 67 3.79 4.78 -16.39
N GLU A 68 3.20 5.97 -16.53
CA GLU A 68 1.74 6.13 -16.55
C GLU A 68 1.10 5.33 -17.70
N GLU A 69 1.69 5.39 -18.91
CA GLU A 69 1.21 4.64 -20.07
C GLU A 69 1.26 3.13 -19.83
N GLY A 70 2.38 2.62 -19.32
CA GLY A 70 2.52 1.19 -19.01
C GLY A 70 1.61 0.74 -17.89
N PHE A 71 1.34 1.59 -16.89
CA PHE A 71 0.38 1.30 -15.84
C PHE A 71 -1.05 1.21 -16.40
N LEU A 72 -1.45 2.14 -17.26
CA LEU A 72 -2.77 2.13 -17.89
C LEU A 72 -2.96 0.90 -18.81
N GLU A 73 -1.93 0.51 -19.55
CA GLU A 73 -1.94 -0.74 -20.32
C GLU A 73 -2.09 -1.97 -19.41
N TRP A 74 -1.31 -2.03 -18.33
CA TRP A 74 -1.35 -3.15 -17.38
C TRP A 74 -2.71 -3.29 -16.69
N VAL A 75 -3.34 -2.18 -16.27
CA VAL A 75 -4.68 -2.16 -15.65
C VAL A 75 -5.77 -2.52 -16.68
N GLY A 76 -5.63 -2.04 -17.92
CA GLY A 76 -6.60 -2.23 -19.00
C GLY A 76 -6.50 -3.56 -19.74
N ASP A 77 -5.57 -4.43 -19.33
CA ASP A 77 -5.30 -5.71 -19.96
C ASP A 77 -6.53 -6.65 -19.92
N PRO A 78 -7.12 -7.02 -21.06
CA PRO A 78 -8.32 -7.86 -21.11
C PRO A 78 -8.08 -9.30 -20.65
N GLU A 79 -6.83 -9.76 -20.59
CA GLU A 79 -6.50 -11.08 -20.02
C GLU A 79 -6.53 -11.06 -18.48
N HIS A 80 -6.54 -9.87 -17.88
CA HIS A 80 -6.49 -9.65 -16.44
C HIS A 80 -7.54 -8.62 -15.96
N PRO A 81 -8.83 -8.86 -16.21
CA PRO A 81 -9.91 -7.91 -15.89
C PRO A 81 -10.00 -7.58 -14.38
N GLU A 82 -9.48 -8.44 -13.51
CA GLU A 82 -9.41 -8.22 -12.06
C GLU A 82 -8.49 -7.06 -11.66
N ARG A 83 -7.52 -6.68 -12.51
CA ARG A 83 -6.56 -5.61 -12.19
C ARG A 83 -7.24 -4.26 -12.04
N GLN A 84 -8.28 -4.00 -12.83
CA GLN A 84 -9.03 -2.75 -12.74
C GLN A 84 -9.75 -2.64 -11.39
N GLU A 85 -10.54 -3.65 -11.03
CA GLU A 85 -11.26 -3.66 -9.74
C GLU A 85 -10.29 -3.56 -8.55
N TRP A 86 -9.18 -4.30 -8.62
CA TRP A 86 -8.15 -4.26 -7.58
C TRP A 86 -7.46 -2.90 -7.49
N THR A 87 -7.16 -2.28 -8.63
CA THR A 87 -6.56 -0.95 -8.69
C THR A 87 -7.51 0.10 -8.13
N ASP A 88 -8.79 0.03 -8.45
CA ASP A 88 -9.80 0.93 -7.92
C ASP A 88 -9.92 0.80 -6.39
N PHE A 89 -9.93 -0.41 -5.86
CA PHE A 89 -9.90 -0.65 -4.42
C PHE A 89 -8.63 -0.08 -3.77
N MET A 90 -7.47 -0.35 -4.34
CA MET A 90 -6.19 0.15 -3.81
C MET A 90 -6.16 1.68 -3.81
N PHE A 91 -6.56 2.30 -4.91
CA PHE A 91 -6.49 3.74 -5.08
C PHE A 91 -7.55 4.49 -4.27
N ASN A 92 -8.76 3.96 -4.14
CA ASN A 92 -9.87 4.66 -3.50
C ASN A 92 -9.99 4.37 -2.00
N GLU A 93 -9.55 3.19 -1.54
CA GLU A 93 -9.74 2.78 -0.15
C GLU A 93 -8.40 2.65 0.60
N VAL A 94 -7.44 1.90 0.04
CA VAL A 94 -6.21 1.55 0.75
C VAL A 94 -5.24 2.71 0.85
N VAL A 95 -4.91 3.35 -0.28
CA VAL A 95 -3.93 4.45 -0.32
C VAL A 95 -4.38 5.64 0.53
N PRO A 96 -5.65 6.13 0.45
CA PRO A 96 -6.12 7.19 1.34
C PRO A 96 -6.08 6.81 2.81
N ALA A 97 -6.56 5.61 3.17
CA ALA A 97 -6.57 5.18 4.56
C ALA A 97 -5.16 5.13 5.16
N MET A 98 -4.19 4.62 4.39
CA MET A 98 -2.79 4.57 4.83
C MET A 98 -2.17 5.97 4.93
N ALA A 99 -2.40 6.84 3.95
CA ALA A 99 -1.93 8.23 4.00
C ALA A 99 -2.45 8.95 5.26
N ASP A 100 -3.74 8.81 5.57
CA ASP A 100 -4.38 9.39 6.75
C ASP A 100 -3.82 8.81 8.06
N LEU A 101 -3.73 7.48 8.15
CA LEU A 101 -3.22 6.79 9.34
C LEU A 101 -1.75 7.14 9.62
N LEU A 102 -0.93 7.27 8.58
CA LEU A 102 0.48 7.62 8.71
C LEU A 102 0.72 9.13 8.73
N GLN A 103 -0.33 9.93 8.58
CA GLN A 103 -0.26 11.39 8.54
C GLN A 103 0.72 11.89 7.46
N VAL A 104 0.79 11.16 6.34
CA VAL A 104 1.63 11.49 5.19
C VAL A 104 0.71 12.02 4.09
N PRO A 105 0.98 13.22 3.53
CA PRO A 105 0.14 13.75 2.46
C PRO A 105 0.06 12.78 1.28
N ARG A 106 -1.15 12.38 0.91
CA ARG A 106 -1.39 11.56 -0.28
C ARG A 106 -0.97 12.34 -1.52
N PHE A 107 -0.39 11.63 -2.49
CA PHE A 107 -0.14 12.16 -3.83
C PHE A 107 -1.45 12.55 -4.53
N ASP A 108 -1.50 13.79 -5.00
CA ASP A 108 -2.56 14.34 -5.85
C ASP A 108 -2.04 14.45 -7.29
N PRO A 109 -2.56 13.67 -8.24
CA PRO A 109 -2.12 13.71 -9.64
C PRO A 109 -2.51 15.02 -10.35
N THR A 110 -3.46 15.80 -9.80
CA THR A 110 -3.87 17.08 -10.36
C THR A 110 -2.83 18.16 -10.11
N THR A 111 -2.26 18.19 -8.91
CA THR A 111 -1.26 19.18 -8.49
C THR A 111 0.15 18.66 -8.57
N MET A 112 0.33 17.35 -8.77
CA MET A 112 1.61 16.64 -8.73
C MET A 112 2.35 16.83 -7.39
N THR A 113 1.60 16.84 -6.29
CA THR A 113 2.13 17.04 -4.93
C THR A 113 1.70 15.93 -3.98
N GLY A 114 2.51 15.65 -2.96
CA GLY A 114 2.24 14.64 -1.94
C GLY A 114 3.34 13.59 -1.91
N GLU A 115 3.40 12.85 -0.81
CA GLU A 115 4.50 11.95 -0.46
C GLU A 115 4.07 10.47 -0.45
N PHE A 116 2.78 10.20 -0.21
CA PHE A 116 2.25 8.83 -0.13
C PHE A 116 1.50 8.46 -1.42
N SER A 117 2.01 7.46 -2.14
CA SER A 117 1.50 6.95 -3.41
C SER A 117 1.75 5.43 -3.54
N CYS A 118 1.45 4.85 -4.70
CA CYS A 118 1.57 3.41 -4.96
C CYS A 118 2.97 2.86 -4.67
N ASN A 119 4.02 3.64 -4.96
CA ASN A 119 5.41 3.23 -4.79
C ASN A 119 5.88 3.16 -3.31
N ASN A 120 5.07 3.63 -2.36
CA ASN A 120 5.35 3.42 -0.94
C ASN A 120 5.15 1.97 -0.53
N CYS A 121 4.39 1.19 -1.32
CA CYS A 121 4.16 -0.23 -1.07
C CYS A 121 4.73 -1.13 -2.16
N HIS A 122 4.55 -0.73 -3.42
CA HIS A 122 4.97 -1.48 -4.60
C HIS A 122 6.36 -1.07 -5.06
N THR A 123 7.17 -2.02 -5.50
CA THR A 123 8.34 -1.71 -6.33
C THR A 123 7.89 -1.29 -7.73
N LEU A 124 8.67 -0.45 -8.41
CA LEU A 124 8.41 -0.07 -9.79
C LEU A 124 9.31 -0.87 -10.73
N GLU A 125 8.71 -1.52 -11.72
CA GLU A 125 9.41 -2.18 -12.81
C GLU A 125 9.79 -1.18 -13.89
N GLU A 126 11.08 -1.17 -14.26
CA GLU A 126 11.50 -0.58 -15.52
C GLU A 126 10.94 -1.46 -16.64
N ILE A 127 10.14 -0.88 -17.54
CA ILE A 127 9.78 -1.56 -18.78
C ILE A 127 11.08 -1.64 -19.60
N GLU A 128 11.62 -2.85 -19.78
CA GLU A 128 12.71 -3.05 -20.74
C GLU A 128 12.20 -2.59 -22.13
N PRO A 129 12.94 -1.71 -22.83
CA PRO A 129 12.51 -1.11 -24.09
C PRO A 129 12.37 -2.10 -25.25
#